data_AF-A0A7R9LCW9-F1
#
_entry.id   AF-A0A7R9LCW9-F1
#
_cell.length_a   1.000
_cell.length_b   1.000
_cell.length_c   1.000
_cell.angle_alpha   90.00
_cell.angle_beta   90.00
_cell.angle_gamma   90.00
#
_symmetry.space_group_name_H-M   'P 1'
#
loop_
_entity.id
_entity.type
_entity.pdbx_description
1 polymer ?
#
loop_
_entity_poly.entity_id
_entity_poly.type
_entity_poly.pdbx_seq_one_letter_code
_entity_poly.pdbx_strand_id
1 'polypeptide(L)' 'MDLSIISLTVQDIRFPTSLSGDGSDAMHTDPDYSCAYVILKTARNDLEGHGLTFTIGKGTNVGMYCLCG' A
#
# COMPACT_ATOMS: atom_id res chain seq x y z
N MET A 1 -7.45 17.84 24.35
CA MET A 1 -6.88 17.65 23.00
C MET A 1 -7.53 16.40 22.45
N ASP A 2 -8.30 16.54 21.39
CA ASP A 2 -9.03 15.42 20.79
C ASP A 2 -8.09 14.58 19.92
N LEU A 3 -8.10 13.27 20.10
CA LEU A 3 -7.32 12.31 19.31
C LEU A 3 -8.28 11.64 18.34
N SER A 4 -8.46 12.26 17.18
CA SER A 4 -9.35 11.79 16.12
C SER A 4 -8.59 11.71 14.80
N ILE A 5 -8.99 10.76 13.95
CA ILE A 5 -8.51 10.66 12.57
C ILE A 5 -9.28 11.67 11.73
N ILE A 6 -8.57 12.49 10.96
CA ILE A 6 -9.17 13.58 10.18
C ILE A 6 -9.07 13.36 8.67
N SER A 7 -8.12 12.54 8.21
CA SER A 7 -8.02 12.18 6.80
C SER A 7 -7.26 10.88 6.58
N LEU A 8 -7.46 10.34 5.38
CA LEU A 8 -6.85 9.14 4.84
C LEU A 8 -6.18 9.52 3.51
N THR A 9 -5.00 8.97 3.24
CA THR A 9 -4.38 8.98 1.92
C THR A 9 -3.96 7.55 1.57
N VAL A 10 -4.22 7.14 0.34
CA VAL A 10 -3.84 5.80 -0.16
C VAL A 10 -2.98 5.96 -1.40
N GLN A 11 -1.90 5.18 -1.51
CA GLN A 11 -0.97 5.19 -2.63
C GLN A 11 -0.81 3.76 -3.18
N ASP A 12 -0.90 3.61 -4.51
CA ASP A 12 -0.51 2.38 -5.22
C ASP A 12 0.99 2.47 -5.52
N ILE A 13 1.79 1.72 -4.76
CA ILE A 13 3.26 1.71 -4.86
C ILE A 13 3.68 0.38 -5.47
N ARG A 14 4.56 0.41 -6.48
CA ARG A 14 5.06 -0.78 -7.18
C ARG A 14 6.57 -0.70 -7.38
N PHE A 15 7.26 -1.80 -7.08
CA PHE A 15 8.68 -1.97 -7.32
C PHE A 15 8.89 -3.01 -8.42
N PRO A 16 9.72 -2.74 -9.45
CA PRO A 16 9.88 -3.61 -10.62
C PRO A 16 10.82 -4.80 -10.33
N THR A 17 10.50 -5.59 -9.30
CA THR A 17 11.29 -6.76 -8.85
C THR A 17 11.35 -7.88 -9.89
N SER A 18 10.37 -7.92 -10.80
CA SER A 18 10.34 -8.89 -11.90
C SER A 18 11.56 -8.76 -12.84
N LEU A 19 12.15 -7.56 -12.98
CA LEU A 19 13.30 -7.31 -13.86
C LEU A 19 14.57 -8.02 -13.39
N SER A 20 14.74 -8.20 -12.09
CA SER A 20 15.86 -8.91 -11.46
C SER A 20 15.53 -10.35 -11.08
N GLY A 21 14.27 -10.79 -11.27
CA GLY A 21 13.81 -12.11 -10.85
C GLY A 21 13.66 -12.26 -9.33
N ASP A 22 13.61 -11.14 -8.60
CA ASP A 22 13.53 -11.17 -7.15
C ASP A 22 12.15 -11.64 -6.70
N GLY A 23 12.12 -12.64 -5.81
CA GLY A 23 10.88 -13.14 -5.23
C GLY A 23 10.07 -14.09 -6.11
N SER A 24 10.61 -14.50 -7.27
CA SER A 24 9.97 -15.49 -8.13
C SER A 24 9.85 -16.85 -7.41
N ASP A 25 8.73 -17.54 -7.61
CA ASP A 25 8.51 -18.91 -7.14
C ASP A 25 7.84 -19.78 -8.23
N ALA A 26 7.49 -21.03 -7.90
CA ALA A 26 6.88 -21.96 -8.83
C ALA A 26 5.48 -21.52 -9.35
N MET A 27 4.79 -20.66 -8.61
CA MET A 27 3.45 -20.15 -8.89
C MET A 27 3.48 -18.70 -9.40
N HIS A 28 4.36 -17.87 -8.86
CA HIS A 28 4.48 -16.45 -9.16
C HIS A 28 5.84 -16.18 -9.79
N THR A 29 5.93 -16.34 -11.11
CA THR A 29 7.20 -16.34 -11.85
C THR A 29 7.79 -14.95 -12.07
N ASP A 30 6.96 -13.91 -12.09
CA ASP A 30 7.30 -12.54 -12.45
C ASP A 30 6.63 -11.50 -11.52
N PRO A 31 6.85 -11.56 -10.18
CA PRO A 31 6.18 -10.66 -9.26
C PRO A 31 6.77 -9.25 -9.31
N ASP A 32 5.90 -8.24 -9.32
CA ASP A 32 6.26 -6.85 -9.02
C ASP A 32 5.78 -6.52 -7.62
N TYR A 33 6.67 -6.58 -6.62
CA TYR A 33 6.32 -6.32 -5.24
C TYR A 33 5.67 -4.95 -5.11
N SER A 34 4.44 -4.94 -4.62
CA SER A 34 3.57 -3.77 -4.66
C SER A 34 2.78 -3.68 -3.36
N CYS A 35 2.30 -2.48 -3.04
CA CYS A 35 1.41 -2.30 -1.91
C CYS A 35 0.40 -1.17 -2.13
N ALA A 36 -0.79 -1.36 -1.56
CA ALA A 36 -1.69 -0.27 -1.24
C ALA A 36 -1.24 0.32 0.10
N TYR A 37 -0.55 1.44 0.06
CA TYR A 37 0.02 2.12 1.23
C TYR A 37 -0.95 3.16 1.77
N VAL A 38 -1.23 3.11 3.07
CA VAL A 38 -2.23 3.94 3.75
C VAL A 38 -1.57 4.85 4.77
N ILE A 39 -1.95 6.13 4.74
CA ILE A 39 -1.57 7.14 5.71
C ILE A 39 -2.85 7.68 6.35
N LEU A 40 -2.97 7.59 7.67
CA LEU A 40 -4.01 8.20 8.47
C LEU A 40 -3.45 9.45 9.14
N LYS A 41 -4.02 10.62 8.83
CA LYS A 41 -3.69 11.86 9.54
C LYS A 41 -4.59 12.02 10.75
N THR A 42 -4.02 12.45 11.86
CA THR A 42 -4.79 12.77 13.06
C THR A 42 -4.97 14.28 13.23
N ALA A 43 -5.93 14.70 14.06
CA ALA A 43 -6.09 16.10 14.46
C ALA A 43 -4.86 16.68 15.19
N ARG A 44 -3.92 15.80 15.61
CA ARG A 44 -2.62 16.15 16.15
C ARG A 44 -1.58 16.11 15.04
N ASN A 45 -1.02 17.28 14.71
CA ASN A 45 -0.03 17.43 13.64
C ASN A 45 1.27 16.63 13.86
N ASP A 46 1.54 16.17 15.08
CA ASP A 46 2.70 15.37 15.45
C ASP A 46 2.47 13.85 15.36
N LEU A 47 1.27 13.40 14.97
CA LEU A 47 0.91 11.99 14.99
C LEU A 47 0.20 11.54 13.71
N GLU A 48 0.73 10.48 13.10
CA GLU A 48 0.21 9.84 11.89
C GLU A 48 0.27 8.32 12.02
N GLY A 49 -0.69 7.63 11.38
CA GLY A 49 -0.73 6.18 11.30
C GLY A 49 -0.34 5.70 9.91
N HIS A 50 0.50 4.65 9.83
CA HIS A 50 0.95 4.07 8.57
C HIS A 50 0.58 2.59 8.49
N GLY A 51 0.03 2.17 7.37
CA GLY A 51 -0.33 0.78 7.12
C GLY A 51 -0.14 0.40 5.65
N LEU A 52 -0.03 -0.90 5.37
CA LEU A 52 0.08 -1.40 4.01
C LEU A 52 -0.50 -2.80 3.87
N THR A 53 -1.02 -3.09 2.68
CA THR A 53 -1.31 -4.45 2.23
C THR A 53 -0.35 -4.80 1.10
N PHE A 54 0.34 -5.94 1.25
CA PHE A 54 1.25 -6.45 0.24
C PHE A 54 0.50 -7.16 -0.89
N THR A 55 1.02 -6.99 -2.11
CA THR A 55 0.56 -7.65 -3.34
C THR A 55 1.76 -7.85 -4.28
N ILE A 56 1.57 -8.60 -5.35
CA ILE A 56 2.62 -8.92 -6.35
C ILE A 56 2.37 -8.25 -7.71
N GLY A 57 1.78 -7.05 -7.71
CA GLY A 57 1.67 -6.21 -8.91
C GLY A 57 0.23 -5.91 -9.31
N LYS A 58 -0.27 -6.64 -10.33
CA LYS A 58 -1.65 -6.48 -10.80
C LYS A 58 -2.63 -6.72 -9.65
N GLY A 59 -3.65 -5.86 -9.54
CA GLY A 59 -4.66 -5.93 -8.47
C GLY A 59 -4.42 -4.96 -7.30
N THR A 60 -3.22 -4.37 -7.18
CA THR A 60 -2.93 -3.36 -6.12
C THR A 60 -3.94 -2.20 -6.14
N ASN A 61 -4.28 -1.73 -7.33
CA ASN A 61 -5.25 -0.66 -7.54
C ASN A 61 -6.65 -1.01 -7.01
N VAL A 62 -7.04 -2.30 -7.03
CA VAL A 62 -8.34 -2.74 -6.50
C VAL A 62 -8.37 -2.57 -4.97
N GLY A 63 -7.27 -2.94 -4.30
CA GLY A 63 -7.11 -2.68 -2.86
C GLY A 63 -7.21 -1.18 -2.54
N MET A 64 -6.56 -0.34 -3.35
CA MET A 64 -6.69 1.12 -3.22
C MET A 64 -8.14 1.60 -3.39
N TYR A 65 -8.87 1.10 -4.39
CA TYR A 65 -10.28 1.46 -4.59
C TYR A 65 -11.17 1.06 -3.41
N CYS A 66 -10.96 -0.11 -2.82
CA CYS A 66 -11.72 -0.55 -1.63
C CYS A 66 -11.49 0.33 -0.39
N LEU A 67 -10.33 0.98 -0.29
CA LEU A 67 -9.97 1.84 0.84
C LEU A 67 -10.49 3.28 0.67
N CYS A 68 -10.70 3.71 -0.58
CA CYS A 68 -11.16 5.07 -0.90
C CYS A 68 -12.66 5.15 -1.25
N GLY A 69 -13.31 4.01 -1.47
CA GLY A 69 -14.72 3.89 -1.89
C GLY A 69 -15.73 3.92 -0.75
#